data_AF-J9UPK9-F1
#
_entry.id   AF-J9UPK9-F1
#
_cell.length_a   1.000
_cell.length_b   1.000
_cell.length_c   1.000
_cell.angle_alpha   90.00
_cell.angle_beta   90.00
_cell.angle_gamma   90.00
#
_symmetry.space_group_name_H-M   'P 1'
#
loop_
_entity.id
_entity.type
_entity.pdbx_description
1 polymer ?
#
loop_
_entity_poly.entity_id
_entity_poly.type
_entity_poly.pdbx_seq_one_letter_code
_entity_poly.pdbx_strand_id
1 'polypeptide(L)'
;MITGYKAFYQDKNGLYCQPCTNGKKYRYKEGEICEINGELKICKNGIHFCENLKDVFDYYPLVQWVKVYKVEILGDVIKKDNKSCTNKLKILEEVTFEEIVNNSNGVNRSFGVNGSDGVNCSFGVLNCKGVSNALFLTDKKETYSIFGTEVSKIRYKEVKTEFYNLLKGWRPTFNNLKSLYLKFGSEWKLTPIQNAEEIQKEEAWKDMPIAAIKYVMSLEEFDKDMFFKITSIDTDFIKEDNNE
;
A
#
# COMPACT_ATOMS: atom_id res chain seq x y z
N MET A 1 17.61 -0.79 29.33
CA MET A 1 18.11 -1.25 28.01
C MET A 1 17.52 -0.33 26.96
N ILE A 2 18.34 0.35 26.16
CA ILE A 2 17.85 1.23 25.09
C ILE A 2 17.76 0.39 23.81
N THR A 3 16.55 0.23 23.30
CA THR A 3 16.31 -0.47 22.04
C THR A 3 15.88 0.52 20.96
N GLY A 4 16.11 0.15 19.72
CA GLY A 4 15.68 0.92 18.56
C GLY A 4 15.54 0.03 17.34
N TYR A 5 15.48 0.66 16.17
CA TYR A 5 15.26 0.01 14.89
C TYR A 5 16.27 0.46 13.86
N LYS A 6 16.73 -0.45 13.03
CA LYS A 6 17.64 -0.16 11.92
C LYS A 6 17.22 -0.91 10.67
N ALA A 7 17.13 -0.19 9.57
CA ALA A 7 16.92 -0.77 8.26
C ALA A 7 18.23 -1.07 7.53
N PHE A 8 18.19 -2.12 6.72
CA PHE A 8 19.24 -2.58 5.83
C PHE A 8 18.64 -2.93 4.47
N TYR A 9 19.44 -2.78 3.42
CA TYR A 9 19.18 -3.49 2.18
C TYR A 9 19.77 -4.89 2.26
N GLN A 10 19.30 -5.79 1.40
CA GLN A 10 19.84 -7.14 1.29
C GLN A 10 20.25 -7.43 -0.16
N ASP A 11 21.43 -8.03 -0.33
CA ASP A 11 21.84 -8.62 -1.61
C ASP A 11 22.43 -10.03 -1.35
N LYS A 12 22.98 -10.67 -2.39
CA LYS A 12 23.58 -12.01 -2.29
C LYS A 12 24.69 -12.15 -1.23
N ASN A 13 25.26 -11.04 -0.76
CA ASN A 13 26.33 -11.02 0.24
C ASN A 13 25.82 -10.65 1.65
N GLY A 14 24.50 -10.61 1.87
CA GLY A 14 23.89 -10.34 3.17
C GLY A 14 23.40 -8.90 3.36
N LEU A 15 23.13 -8.53 4.62
CA LEU A 15 22.61 -7.21 4.98
C LEU A 15 23.66 -6.13 4.73
N TYR A 16 23.22 -4.98 4.26
CA TYR A 16 24.08 -3.82 4.13
C TYR A 16 23.36 -2.50 4.36
N CYS A 17 24.12 -1.53 4.87
CA CYS A 17 23.77 -0.12 4.83
C CYS A 17 24.73 0.59 3.86
N GLN A 18 24.20 1.51 3.07
CA GLN A 18 25.00 2.30 2.13
C GLN A 18 24.75 3.79 2.43
N PRO A 19 25.65 4.46 3.18
CA PRO A 19 25.55 5.89 3.42
C PRO A 19 25.63 6.67 2.11
N CYS A 20 24.78 7.69 1.98
CA CYS A 20 24.76 8.59 0.81
C CYS A 20 26.09 9.34 0.61
N THR A 21 26.91 9.44 1.66
CA THR A 21 28.10 10.30 1.71
C THR A 21 29.33 9.72 1.01
N ASN A 22 29.41 8.40 0.81
CA ASN A 22 30.58 7.77 0.18
C ASN A 22 30.26 6.57 -0.71
N GLY A 23 28.98 6.17 -0.83
CA GLY A 23 28.56 5.05 -1.66
C GLY A 23 29.09 3.68 -1.22
N LYS A 24 29.81 3.58 -0.10
CA LYS A 24 30.38 2.33 0.40
C LYS A 24 29.31 1.50 1.10
N LYS A 25 29.23 0.21 0.76
CA LYS A 25 28.38 -0.75 1.47
C LYS A 25 29.08 -1.21 2.75
N TYR A 26 28.44 -1.00 3.87
CA TYR A 26 28.82 -1.56 5.17
C TYR A 26 27.96 -2.78 5.43
N ARG A 27 28.58 -3.90 5.79
CA ARG A 27 27.93 -5.21 5.86
C ARG A 27 27.58 -5.56 7.29
N TYR A 28 26.45 -6.25 7.42
CA TYR A 28 25.89 -6.59 8.72
C TYR A 28 25.32 -8.02 8.77
N LYS A 29 25.15 -8.55 9.97
CA LYS A 29 24.59 -9.86 10.29
C LYS A 29 23.76 -9.80 11.58
N GLU A 30 22.67 -10.55 11.58
CA GLU A 30 21.86 -10.77 12.78
C GLU A 30 22.70 -11.36 13.94
N GLY A 31 22.45 -10.89 15.17
CA GLY A 31 23.17 -11.28 16.37
C GLY A 31 24.52 -10.60 16.59
N GLU A 32 25.09 -9.91 15.59
CA GLU A 32 26.41 -9.31 15.70
C GLU A 32 26.42 -8.02 16.53
N ILE A 33 27.57 -7.73 17.16
CA ILE A 33 27.85 -6.43 17.79
C ILE A 33 28.70 -5.62 16.81
N CYS A 34 28.20 -4.45 16.44
CA CYS A 34 28.89 -3.51 15.56
C CYS A 34 29.48 -2.38 16.40
N GLU A 35 30.75 -2.05 16.14
CA GLU A 35 31.45 -0.97 16.83
C GLU A 35 32.22 -0.09 15.85
N ILE A 36 32.16 1.22 16.04
CA ILE A 36 32.88 2.22 15.25
C ILE A 36 33.80 3.01 16.20
N ASN A 37 35.07 3.10 15.80
CA ASN A 37 36.09 3.88 16.52
C ASN A 37 36.06 5.36 16.12
N GLY A 38 36.55 6.20 17.03
CA GLY A 38 36.69 7.65 16.83
C GLY A 38 35.48 8.45 17.31
N GLU A 39 35.56 9.77 17.12
CA GLU A 39 34.55 10.72 17.60
C GLU A 39 33.22 10.55 16.85
N LEU A 40 32.12 10.42 17.60
CA LEU A 40 30.77 10.32 17.02
C LEU A 40 30.36 11.62 16.33
N LYS A 41 29.91 11.52 15.09
CA LYS A 41 29.44 12.63 14.25
C LYS A 41 28.25 12.18 13.42
N ILE A 42 27.09 12.82 13.62
CA ILE A 42 25.86 12.54 12.85
C ILE A 42 26.18 12.54 11.35
N CYS A 43 25.80 11.46 10.66
CA CYS A 43 25.99 11.26 9.21
C CYS A 43 27.45 11.20 8.72
N LYS A 44 28.45 11.28 9.61
CA LYS A 44 29.88 11.20 9.25
C LYS A 44 30.58 10.01 9.91
N ASN A 45 30.39 9.81 11.21
CA ASN A 45 31.02 8.72 11.96
C ASN A 45 30.07 8.20 13.04
N GLY A 46 29.49 7.02 12.82
CA GLY A 46 28.50 6.42 13.69
C GLY A 46 27.51 5.54 12.93
N ILE A 47 26.82 4.66 13.66
CA ILE A 47 25.80 3.76 13.12
C ILE A 47 24.43 4.39 13.34
N HIS A 48 23.75 4.75 12.26
CA HIS A 48 22.39 5.30 12.37
C HIS A 48 21.38 4.25 12.80
N PHE A 49 20.44 4.66 13.65
CA PHE A 49 19.27 3.92 14.06
C PHE A 49 18.11 4.89 14.33
N CYS A 50 16.89 4.37 14.40
CA CYS A 50 15.68 5.09 14.78
C CYS A 50 15.20 4.59 16.15
N GLU A 51 14.67 5.47 16.98
CA GLU A 51 14.13 5.06 18.29
C GLU A 51 12.76 4.38 18.12
N ASN A 52 11.94 4.87 17.19
CA ASN A 52 10.67 4.26 16.82
C ASN A 52 10.75 3.57 15.47
N LEU A 53 10.02 2.47 15.32
CA LEU A 53 9.93 1.71 14.07
C LEU A 53 9.45 2.59 12.90
N LYS A 54 8.45 3.45 13.15
CA LYS A 54 7.86 4.31 12.11
C LYS A 54 8.87 5.30 11.51
N ASP A 55 9.82 5.79 12.32
CA ASP A 55 10.78 6.81 11.91
C ASP A 55 11.82 6.23 10.91
N VAL A 56 11.94 4.89 10.83
CA VAL A 56 12.75 4.21 9.81
C VAL A 56 12.28 4.59 8.39
N PHE A 57 10.98 4.78 8.22
CA PHE A 57 10.37 5.01 6.91
C PHE A 57 10.49 6.46 6.41
N ASP A 58 11.00 7.37 7.24
CA ASP A 58 11.45 8.69 6.79
C ASP A 58 12.72 8.59 5.92
N TYR A 59 13.46 7.47 6.01
CA TYR A 59 14.75 7.27 5.34
C TYR A 59 14.76 6.08 4.38
N TYR A 60 13.88 5.12 4.58
CA TYR A 60 13.78 3.91 3.76
C TYR A 60 12.36 3.74 3.24
N PRO A 61 12.17 3.32 1.97
CA PRO A 61 10.84 2.98 1.48
C PRO A 61 10.26 1.78 2.26
N LEU A 62 8.95 1.79 2.53
CA LEU A 62 8.22 0.65 3.10
C LEU A 62 7.98 -0.41 2.01
N VAL A 63 8.98 -1.25 1.77
CA VAL A 63 8.98 -2.29 0.72
C VAL A 63 9.71 -3.54 1.19
N GLN A 64 9.32 -4.71 0.68
CA GLN A 64 9.79 -6.03 1.14
C GLN A 64 11.30 -6.27 1.07
N TRP A 65 12.02 -5.54 0.21
CA TRP A 65 13.48 -5.66 0.05
C TRP A 65 14.29 -4.77 1.01
N VAL A 66 13.60 -3.95 1.82
CA VAL A 66 14.19 -3.27 2.97
C VAL A 66 13.93 -4.15 4.21
N LYS A 67 15.01 -4.52 4.89
CA LYS A 67 15.00 -5.37 6.08
C LYS A 67 15.16 -4.54 7.34
N VAL A 68 14.16 -4.55 8.22
CA VAL A 68 14.19 -3.79 9.47
C VAL A 68 14.48 -4.72 10.62
N TYR A 69 15.43 -4.36 11.48
CA TYR A 69 15.79 -5.14 12.66
C TYR A 69 15.61 -4.31 13.91
N LYS A 70 15.23 -4.97 15.01
CA LYS A 70 15.44 -4.42 16.35
C LYS A 70 16.94 -4.39 16.64
N VAL A 71 17.39 -3.33 17.30
CA VAL A 71 18.78 -3.18 17.73
C VAL A 71 18.83 -2.82 19.21
N GLU A 72 19.85 -3.34 19.89
CA GLU A 72 20.20 -2.94 21.26
C GLU A 72 21.34 -1.93 21.20
N ILE A 73 21.17 -0.77 21.83
CA ILE A 73 22.18 0.29 21.84
C ILE A 73 23.11 0.07 23.04
N LEU A 74 24.39 -0.12 22.75
CA LEU A 74 25.42 -0.51 23.72
C LEU A 74 26.46 0.59 23.98
N GLY A 75 26.48 1.63 23.14
CA GLY A 75 27.44 2.71 23.21
C GLY A 75 26.78 4.07 23.39
N ASP A 76 27.57 5.12 23.20
CA ASP A 76 27.14 6.51 23.28
C ASP A 76 26.16 6.84 22.15
N VAL A 77 25.27 7.80 22.39
CA VAL A 77 24.26 8.24 21.43
C VAL A 77 24.35 9.75 21.24
N ILE A 78 24.36 10.18 20.00
CA ILE A 78 24.12 11.58 19.62
C ILE A 78 22.86 11.67 18.77
N LYS A 79 22.11 12.76 18.95
CA LYS A 79 20.86 13.04 18.25
C LYS A 79 20.91 14.40 17.57
N LYS A 80 20.31 14.51 16.39
CA LYS A 80 20.08 15.77 15.69
C LYS A 80 18.82 15.64 14.83
N ASP A 81 17.88 16.56 15.00
CA ASP A 81 16.58 16.51 14.33
C ASP A 81 15.88 15.15 14.59
N ASN A 82 15.43 14.45 13.55
CA ASN A 82 14.87 13.09 13.64
C ASN A 82 15.92 11.98 13.40
N LYS A 83 17.22 12.25 13.61
CA LYS A 83 18.32 11.28 13.41
C LYS A 83 19.03 10.96 14.72
N SER A 84 19.34 9.69 14.90
CA SER A 84 20.19 9.18 15.99
C SER A 84 21.34 8.36 15.42
N CYS A 85 22.53 8.46 16.01
CA CYS A 85 23.60 7.51 15.75
C CYS A 85 24.35 7.12 17.02
N THR A 86 24.89 5.91 17.02
CA THR A 86 25.71 5.35 18.11
C THR A 86 27.04 4.83 17.61
N ASN A 87 28.03 4.70 18.50
CA ASN A 87 29.30 4.03 18.21
C ASN A 87 29.19 2.52 18.38
N LYS A 88 28.17 2.01 19.10
CA LYS A 88 28.06 0.57 19.36
C LYS A 88 26.61 0.11 19.48
N LEU A 89 26.23 -0.90 18.70
CA LEU A 89 24.93 -1.57 18.82
C LEU A 89 25.03 -3.07 18.53
N LYS A 90 24.04 -3.83 18.99
CA LYS A 90 23.84 -5.23 18.62
C LYS A 90 22.60 -5.35 17.73
N ILE A 91 22.71 -6.13 16.66
CA ILE A 91 21.56 -6.47 15.81
C ILE A 91 20.84 -7.64 16.46
N LEU A 92 19.55 -7.49 16.77
CA LEU A 92 18.77 -8.50 17.47
C LEU A 92 18.04 -9.39 16.46
N GLU A 93 16.77 -9.09 16.16
CA GLU A 93 15.89 -9.90 15.33
C GLU A 93 15.26 -9.04 14.22
N GLU A 94 14.93 -9.65 13.08
CA GLU A 94 14.18 -9.00 11.99
C GLU A 94 12.75 -8.71 12.48
N VAL A 95 12.27 -7.48 12.29
CA VAL A 95 10.84 -7.17 12.33
C VAL A 95 10.31 -7.51 10.94
N THR A 96 9.48 -8.55 10.85
CA THR A 96 9.07 -9.05 9.54
C THR A 96 8.26 -8.00 8.79
N PHE A 97 8.31 -8.02 7.46
CA PHE A 97 7.47 -7.13 6.65
C PHE A 97 5.98 -7.30 7.00
N GLU A 98 5.55 -8.53 7.28
CA GLU A 98 4.19 -8.82 7.75
C GLU A 98 3.88 -8.16 9.10
N GLU A 99 4.79 -8.21 10.08
CA GLU A 99 4.62 -7.52 11.37
C GLU A 99 4.59 -6.00 11.22
N ILE A 100 5.46 -5.45 10.37
CA ILE A 100 5.49 -4.01 10.07
C ILE A 100 4.17 -3.59 9.44
N VAL A 101 3.67 -4.36 8.48
CA VAL A 101 2.40 -4.13 7.80
C VAL A 101 1.26 -4.29 8.80
N ASN A 102 1.14 -5.41 9.50
CA ASN A 102 0.05 -5.68 10.46
C ASN A 102 -0.02 -4.71 11.65
N ASN A 103 1.10 -4.11 12.07
CA ASN A 103 1.14 -3.04 13.09
C ASN A 103 1.13 -1.63 12.49
N SER A 104 1.30 -1.51 11.17
CA SER A 104 1.13 -0.25 10.49
C SER A 104 -0.35 0.03 10.44
N ASN A 105 -0.75 1.20 10.90
CA ASN A 105 -2.05 1.73 10.55
C ASN A 105 -2.00 2.34 9.11
N GLY A 106 -1.20 1.85 8.11
CA GLY A 106 -1.28 2.11 6.59
C GLY A 106 -1.95 1.24 5.39
N VAL A 107 -2.50 0.00 5.46
CA VAL A 107 -3.07 -1.12 4.59
C VAL A 107 -3.77 -2.46 5.24
N ASN A 108 -4.79 -2.52 6.14
CA ASN A 108 -5.76 -3.65 6.44
C ASN A 108 -6.81 -3.21 7.50
N ARG A 109 -8.06 -2.80 7.23
CA ARG A 109 -8.98 -2.89 6.09
C ARG A 109 -8.92 -1.59 5.28
N SER A 110 -7.88 -1.50 4.44
CA SER A 110 -7.07 -0.31 4.14
C SER A 110 -6.66 0.39 5.43
N PHE A 111 -5.44 0.10 5.87
CA PHE A 111 -4.85 0.91 6.89
C PHE A 111 -4.49 2.27 6.16
N GLY A 112 -4.31 3.35 6.89
CA GLY A 112 -3.96 4.70 6.42
C GLY A 112 -4.80 5.76 7.11
N VAL A 113 -5.81 5.33 7.87
CA VAL A 113 -6.81 6.22 8.45
C VAL A 113 -7.39 5.55 9.71
N ASN A 114 -7.34 6.25 10.85
CA ASN A 114 -8.07 5.85 12.04
C ASN A 114 -9.55 6.23 11.84
N GLY A 115 -10.39 5.24 11.55
CA GLY A 115 -11.84 5.45 11.47
C GLY A 115 -12.27 6.44 10.38
N SER A 116 -11.56 6.54 9.25
CA SER A 116 -12.11 7.22 8.10
C SER A 116 -11.79 6.52 6.79
N ASP A 117 -12.72 6.69 5.88
CA ASP A 117 -12.81 5.96 4.66
C ASP A 117 -12.41 6.89 3.53
N GLY A 118 -11.12 6.95 3.21
CA GLY A 118 -10.66 7.73 2.06
C GLY A 118 -11.38 7.34 0.78
N VAL A 119 -11.70 6.04 0.66
CA VAL A 119 -12.67 5.43 -0.26
C VAL A 119 -13.21 4.14 0.40
N ASN A 120 -14.35 4.18 1.10
CA ASN A 120 -15.05 2.96 1.61
C ASN A 120 -16.35 2.74 0.87
N CYS A 121 -16.65 1.45 0.70
CA CYS A 121 -17.81 0.94 -0.01
C CYS A 121 -17.93 1.37 -1.47
N SER A 122 -17.05 2.23 -2.00
CA SER A 122 -17.11 2.73 -3.37
C SER A 122 -16.57 1.71 -4.39
N PHE A 123 -17.10 1.76 -5.61
CA PHE A 123 -16.68 0.93 -6.74
C PHE A 123 -16.60 1.80 -7.99
N GLY A 124 -15.55 1.66 -8.80
CA GLY A 124 -15.39 2.44 -10.05
C GLY A 124 -15.03 3.92 -9.85
N VAL A 125 -14.15 4.25 -8.91
CA VAL A 125 -13.76 5.65 -8.63
C VAL A 125 -12.55 6.06 -9.47
N LEU A 126 -12.66 7.15 -10.24
CA LEU A 126 -11.56 7.70 -11.06
C LEU A 126 -11.46 9.22 -10.89
N ASN A 127 -10.28 9.71 -10.49
CA ASN A 127 -9.96 11.14 -10.34
C ASN A 127 -10.88 11.94 -9.38
N CYS A 128 -11.43 11.29 -8.35
CA CYS A 128 -12.29 11.94 -7.36
C CYS A 128 -11.51 12.38 -6.11
N LYS A 129 -11.95 13.46 -5.44
CA LYS A 129 -11.40 13.93 -4.16
C LYS A 129 -12.50 13.97 -3.09
N GLY A 130 -12.35 13.21 -2.01
CA GLY A 130 -13.32 13.19 -0.89
C GLY A 130 -13.30 14.45 -0.03
N VAL A 131 -12.10 15.00 0.24
CA VAL A 131 -11.88 16.32 0.86
C VAL A 131 -10.62 16.91 0.21
N SER A 132 -10.71 18.10 -0.38
CA SER A 132 -9.58 18.79 -1.04
C SER A 132 -9.53 20.25 -0.63
N ASN A 133 -8.33 20.78 -0.37
CA ASN A 133 -8.08 22.20 -0.10
C ASN A 133 -8.86 22.77 1.11
N ALA A 134 -9.00 21.99 2.19
CA ALA A 134 -9.67 22.43 3.40
C ALA A 134 -8.66 22.91 4.45
N LEU A 135 -8.92 24.07 5.06
CA LEU A 135 -8.23 24.57 6.25
C LEU A 135 -9.28 24.74 7.36
N PHE A 136 -9.07 24.08 8.50
CA PHE A 136 -10.00 24.03 9.65
C PHE A 136 -11.39 23.43 9.34
N LEU A 137 -11.44 22.15 8.96
CA LEU A 137 -12.69 21.40 8.69
C LEU A 137 -12.90 20.26 9.70
N THR A 138 -14.09 20.17 10.27
CA THR A 138 -14.56 19.05 11.13
C THR A 138 -15.98 18.65 10.75
N ASP A 139 -16.40 17.43 11.09
CA ASP A 139 -17.79 16.93 11.01
C ASP A 139 -18.43 16.97 9.61
N LYS A 140 -17.63 16.76 8.55
CA LYS A 140 -18.19 16.59 7.20
C LYS A 140 -19.10 15.36 7.18
N LYS A 141 -20.38 15.59 6.88
CA LYS A 141 -21.38 14.52 6.78
C LYS A 141 -21.01 13.50 5.69
N GLU A 142 -21.28 12.25 5.97
CA GLU A 142 -21.25 11.16 5.00
C GLU A 142 -22.31 11.42 3.92
N THR A 143 -21.93 11.27 2.66
CA THR A 143 -22.81 11.37 1.49
C THR A 143 -22.70 10.09 0.67
N TYR A 144 -23.81 9.65 0.09
CA TYR A 144 -23.86 8.48 -0.79
C TYR A 144 -24.14 8.95 -2.21
N SER A 145 -23.45 8.40 -3.20
CA SER A 145 -23.67 8.77 -4.59
C SER A 145 -23.61 7.57 -5.53
N ILE A 146 -24.41 7.62 -6.59
CA ILE A 146 -24.38 6.70 -7.73
C ILE A 146 -24.20 7.59 -8.97
N PHE A 147 -23.15 7.35 -9.77
CA PHE A 147 -22.77 8.19 -10.92
C PHE A 147 -22.73 9.70 -10.63
N GLY A 148 -22.25 10.08 -9.44
CA GLY A 148 -22.16 11.49 -9.03
C GLY A 148 -23.48 12.12 -8.56
N THR A 149 -24.61 11.44 -8.72
CA THR A 149 -25.90 11.84 -8.13
C THR A 149 -25.94 11.44 -6.67
N GLU A 150 -26.24 12.40 -5.77
CA GLU A 150 -26.41 12.11 -4.34
C GLU A 150 -27.71 11.31 -4.11
N VAL A 151 -27.61 10.21 -3.36
CA VAL A 151 -28.72 9.29 -3.08
C VAL A 151 -28.83 9.00 -1.58
N SER A 152 -29.94 8.40 -1.16
CA SER A 152 -30.08 7.95 0.23
C SER A 152 -29.18 6.75 0.54
N LYS A 153 -28.83 6.57 1.81
CA LYS A 153 -28.12 5.38 2.31
C LYS A 153 -28.83 4.06 1.97
N ILE A 154 -30.17 4.08 1.97
CA ILE A 154 -31.00 2.91 1.66
C ILE A 154 -30.83 2.55 0.19
N ARG A 155 -31.07 3.51 -0.71
CA ARG A 155 -30.90 3.35 -2.16
C ARG A 155 -29.50 2.86 -2.52
N TYR A 156 -28.47 3.48 -1.92
CA TYR A 156 -27.09 3.07 -2.14
C TYR A 156 -26.83 1.61 -1.74
N LYS A 157 -27.34 1.17 -0.57
CA LYS A 157 -27.15 -0.20 -0.09
C LYS A 157 -27.87 -1.22 -0.96
N GLU A 158 -29.07 -0.90 -1.45
CA GLU A 158 -29.82 -1.75 -2.38
C GLU A 158 -29.01 -1.96 -3.66
N VAL A 159 -28.57 -0.87 -4.30
CA VAL A 159 -27.79 -0.93 -5.54
C VAL A 159 -26.47 -1.67 -5.33
N LYS A 160 -25.75 -1.36 -4.26
CA LYS A 160 -24.50 -2.05 -3.91
C LYS A 160 -24.71 -3.56 -3.74
N THR A 161 -25.76 -3.97 -3.03
CA THR A 161 -26.00 -5.39 -2.74
C THR A 161 -26.26 -6.16 -4.02
N GLU A 162 -27.18 -5.67 -4.84
CA GLU A 162 -27.55 -6.34 -6.09
C GLU A 162 -26.38 -6.38 -7.08
N PHE A 163 -25.69 -5.24 -7.24
CA PHE A 163 -24.52 -5.18 -8.10
C PHE A 163 -23.43 -6.17 -7.67
N TYR A 164 -23.14 -6.28 -6.37
CA TYR A 164 -22.12 -7.20 -5.86
C TYR A 164 -22.52 -8.67 -6.03
N ASN A 165 -23.80 -8.99 -5.92
CA ASN A 165 -24.33 -10.33 -6.19
C ASN A 165 -24.13 -10.71 -7.66
N LEU A 166 -24.44 -9.80 -8.58
CA LEU A 166 -24.27 -10.01 -10.03
C LEU A 166 -22.80 -10.09 -10.45
N LEU A 167 -21.90 -9.41 -9.73
CA LEU A 167 -20.46 -9.53 -9.96
C LEU A 167 -19.90 -10.92 -9.57
N LYS A 168 -20.56 -11.70 -8.71
CA LYS A 168 -20.11 -13.04 -8.28
C LYS A 168 -18.64 -13.08 -7.84
N GLY A 169 -18.19 -12.05 -7.12
CA GLY A 169 -16.81 -11.93 -6.66
C GLY A 169 -15.80 -11.46 -7.71
N TRP A 170 -16.20 -11.24 -8.95
CA TRP A 170 -15.37 -10.63 -9.99
C TRP A 170 -14.96 -9.20 -9.61
N ARG A 171 -13.70 -8.84 -9.89
CA ARG A 171 -13.15 -7.50 -9.70
C ARG A 171 -12.18 -7.20 -10.84
N PRO A 172 -12.12 -5.95 -11.32
CA PRO A 172 -11.09 -5.57 -12.29
C PRO A 172 -9.72 -5.70 -11.64
N THR A 173 -8.73 -6.18 -12.41
CA THR A 173 -7.35 -6.32 -11.94
C THR A 173 -6.44 -5.50 -12.86
N PHE A 174 -5.80 -4.47 -12.32
CA PHE A 174 -4.95 -3.54 -13.07
C PHE A 174 -3.47 -3.95 -13.13
N ASN A 175 -3.18 -5.19 -12.75
CA ASN A 175 -1.85 -5.78 -12.87
C ASN A 175 -1.94 -7.29 -12.99
N ASN A 176 -0.86 -7.90 -13.47
CA ASN A 176 -0.78 -9.35 -13.61
C ASN A 176 -0.34 -10.09 -12.32
N LEU A 177 -0.21 -9.41 -11.18
CA LEU A 177 0.37 -10.00 -9.96
C LEU A 177 -0.41 -11.19 -9.44
N LYS A 178 -1.74 -11.14 -9.45
CA LYS A 178 -2.58 -12.27 -9.02
C LYS A 178 -2.36 -13.49 -9.92
N SER A 179 -2.25 -13.27 -11.22
CA SER A 179 -1.97 -14.33 -12.20
C SER A 179 -0.58 -14.92 -12.01
N LEU A 180 0.43 -14.08 -11.76
CA LEU A 180 1.78 -14.53 -11.42
C LEU A 180 1.76 -15.34 -10.11
N TYR A 181 1.12 -14.83 -9.07
CA TYR A 181 1.02 -15.51 -7.78
C TYR A 181 0.43 -16.92 -7.94
N LEU A 182 -0.71 -17.04 -8.62
CA LEU A 182 -1.36 -18.33 -8.86
C LEU A 182 -0.49 -19.27 -9.71
N LYS A 183 0.16 -18.75 -10.76
CA LYS A 183 1.03 -19.52 -11.65
C LYS A 183 2.28 -20.05 -10.95
N PHE A 184 2.82 -19.30 -9.98
CA PHE A 184 4.04 -19.64 -9.26
C PHE A 184 3.77 -20.26 -7.88
N GLY A 185 2.70 -21.08 -7.80
CA GLY A 185 2.43 -21.92 -6.64
C GLY A 185 1.70 -21.24 -5.49
N SER A 186 1.16 -20.03 -5.71
CA SER A 186 0.48 -19.25 -4.67
C SER A 186 1.38 -18.97 -3.47
N GLU A 187 2.68 -18.74 -3.72
CA GLU A 187 3.64 -18.29 -2.72
C GLU A 187 4.30 -16.99 -3.21
N TRP A 188 4.16 -15.91 -2.45
CA TRP A 188 4.74 -14.61 -2.83
C TRP A 188 6.25 -14.66 -2.96
N LYS A 189 6.93 -15.51 -2.17
CA LYS A 189 8.38 -15.74 -2.25
C LYS A 189 8.82 -16.30 -3.61
N LEU A 190 7.95 -17.07 -4.26
CA LEU A 190 8.21 -17.70 -5.56
C LEU A 190 7.67 -16.87 -6.73
N THR A 191 6.87 -15.84 -6.46
CA THR A 191 6.24 -15.01 -7.46
C THR A 191 7.26 -14.02 -8.05
N PRO A 192 7.54 -14.04 -9.37
CA PRO A 192 8.53 -13.16 -9.99
C PRO A 192 7.97 -11.74 -10.15
N ILE A 193 8.01 -10.96 -9.08
CA ILE A 193 7.45 -9.59 -9.04
C ILE A 193 8.14 -8.65 -10.02
N GLN A 194 9.39 -8.92 -10.43
CA GLN A 194 10.03 -8.16 -11.51
C GLN A 194 9.32 -8.27 -12.87
N ASN A 195 8.44 -9.27 -13.04
CA ASN A 195 7.59 -9.43 -14.22
C ASN A 195 6.19 -8.82 -14.01
N ALA A 196 6.00 -8.06 -12.92
CA ALA A 196 4.75 -7.37 -12.67
C ALA A 196 4.55 -6.28 -13.72
N GLU A 197 3.43 -6.35 -14.43
CA GLU A 197 3.07 -5.41 -15.48
C GLU A 197 1.71 -4.80 -15.14
N GLU A 198 1.58 -3.51 -15.43
CA GLU A 198 0.31 -2.81 -15.38
C GLU A 198 -0.58 -3.27 -16.55
N ILE A 199 -1.83 -3.58 -16.23
CA ILE A 199 -2.84 -3.94 -17.21
C ILE A 199 -3.61 -2.69 -17.58
N GLN A 200 -3.75 -2.44 -18.88
CA GLN A 200 -4.53 -1.32 -19.39
C GLN A 200 -5.99 -1.42 -18.94
N LYS A 201 -6.62 -0.28 -18.72
CA LYS A 201 -7.97 -0.17 -18.15
C LYS A 201 -8.99 -0.99 -18.94
N GLU A 202 -8.93 -0.95 -20.25
CA GLU A 202 -9.79 -1.70 -21.18
C GLU A 202 -9.73 -3.21 -20.88
N GLU A 203 -8.52 -3.72 -20.72
CA GLU A 203 -8.26 -5.14 -20.43
C GLU A 203 -8.64 -5.51 -18.99
N ALA A 204 -8.49 -4.58 -18.03
CA ALA A 204 -8.83 -4.81 -16.63
C ALA A 204 -10.35 -4.98 -16.42
N TRP A 205 -11.18 -4.33 -17.24
CA TRP A 205 -12.64 -4.32 -17.11
C TRP A 205 -13.38 -5.23 -18.08
N LYS A 206 -12.73 -5.72 -19.15
CA LYS A 206 -13.39 -6.45 -20.25
C LYS A 206 -14.25 -7.65 -19.81
N ASP A 207 -13.84 -8.33 -18.74
CA ASP A 207 -14.48 -9.56 -18.26
C ASP A 207 -15.57 -9.28 -17.20
N MET A 208 -15.99 -8.01 -17.06
CA MET A 208 -17.08 -7.63 -16.17
C MET A 208 -18.35 -8.41 -16.54
N PRO A 209 -19.03 -9.09 -15.58
CA PRO A 209 -20.21 -9.87 -15.88
C PRO A 209 -21.29 -9.05 -16.59
N ILE A 210 -21.75 -9.52 -17.76
CA ILE A 210 -22.75 -8.84 -18.59
C ILE A 210 -24.03 -8.53 -17.80
N ALA A 211 -24.47 -9.44 -16.92
CA ALA A 211 -25.63 -9.22 -16.06
C ALA A 211 -25.45 -8.02 -15.11
N ALA A 212 -24.23 -7.81 -14.59
CA ALA A 212 -23.91 -6.65 -13.76
C ALA A 212 -23.87 -5.36 -14.59
N ILE A 213 -23.39 -5.42 -15.83
CA ILE A 213 -23.42 -4.28 -16.77
C ILE A 213 -24.87 -3.88 -17.08
N LYS A 214 -25.71 -4.85 -17.47
CA LYS A 214 -27.13 -4.64 -17.76
C LYS A 214 -27.88 -4.04 -16.55
N TYR A 215 -27.58 -4.52 -15.33
CA TYR A 215 -28.15 -3.94 -14.11
C TYR A 215 -27.73 -2.48 -13.88
N VAL A 216 -26.45 -2.17 -14.07
CA VAL A 216 -25.96 -0.79 -13.92
C VAL A 216 -26.62 0.14 -14.95
N MET A 217 -26.81 -0.33 -16.19
CA MET A 217 -27.52 0.41 -17.25
C MET A 217 -29.00 0.68 -16.94
N SER A 218 -29.63 -0.14 -16.09
CA SER A 218 -31.04 0.02 -15.74
C SER A 218 -31.28 0.95 -14.55
N LEU A 219 -30.23 1.49 -13.94
CA LEU A 219 -30.35 2.42 -12.81
C LEU A 219 -30.85 3.79 -13.31
N GLU A 220 -31.73 4.43 -12.54
CA GLU A 220 -32.16 5.80 -12.85
C GLU A 220 -30.99 6.79 -12.82
N GLU A 221 -29.96 6.49 -12.03
CA GLU A 221 -28.76 7.31 -11.90
C GLU A 221 -27.72 7.04 -13.01
N PHE A 222 -27.96 6.12 -13.94
CA PHE A 222 -26.95 5.69 -14.91
C PHE A 222 -26.41 6.84 -15.78
N ASP A 223 -25.08 7.02 -15.74
CA ASP A 223 -24.35 7.94 -16.63
C ASP A 223 -23.44 7.12 -17.55
N LYS A 224 -23.83 7.05 -18.82
CA LYS A 224 -23.13 6.29 -19.86
C LYS A 224 -21.70 6.79 -20.07
N ASP A 225 -21.48 8.10 -20.10
CA ASP A 225 -20.17 8.68 -20.38
C ASP A 225 -19.23 8.44 -19.19
N MET A 226 -19.74 8.58 -17.96
CA MET A 226 -18.99 8.26 -16.76
C MET A 226 -18.67 6.76 -16.70
N PHE A 227 -19.63 5.89 -17.02
CA PHE A 227 -19.40 4.45 -17.08
C PHE A 227 -18.30 4.10 -18.07
N PHE A 228 -18.39 4.58 -19.31
CA PHE A 228 -17.37 4.39 -20.34
C PHE A 228 -16.01 4.94 -19.90
N LYS A 229 -15.97 6.13 -19.27
CA LYS A 229 -14.71 6.71 -18.79
C LYS A 229 -14.03 5.83 -17.73
N ILE A 230 -14.81 5.16 -16.86
CA ILE A 230 -14.32 4.27 -15.80
C ILE A 230 -13.90 2.91 -16.36
N THR A 231 -14.70 2.32 -17.25
CA THR A 231 -14.59 0.90 -17.63
C THR A 231 -14.04 0.68 -19.04
N SER A 232 -14.05 1.71 -19.89
CA SER A 232 -13.86 1.62 -21.34
C SER A 232 -14.85 0.67 -22.05
N ILE A 233 -15.97 0.32 -21.41
CA ILE A 233 -17.04 -0.49 -21.99
C ILE A 233 -18.05 0.44 -22.65
N ASP A 234 -18.19 0.31 -23.97
CA ASP A 234 -19.24 1.00 -24.72
C ASP A 234 -20.55 0.21 -24.62
N THR A 235 -21.51 0.80 -23.90
CA THR A 235 -22.79 0.15 -23.61
C THR A 235 -23.72 0.05 -24.82
N ASP A 236 -23.47 0.77 -25.92
CA ASP A 236 -24.28 0.65 -27.14
C ASP A 236 -24.14 -0.72 -27.80
N PHE A 237 -23.05 -1.43 -27.51
CA PHE A 237 -22.80 -2.77 -28.03
C PHE A 237 -23.21 -3.89 -27.06
N ILE A 238 -23.73 -3.54 -25.87
CA ILE A 238 -24.28 -4.49 -24.91
C ILE A 238 -25.74 -4.73 -25.29
N LYS A 239 -25.98 -5.64 -26.25
CA LYS A 239 -27.33 -5.96 -26.73
C LYS A 239 -28.22 -6.53 -25.61
N GLU A 240 -29.50 -6.17 -25.67
CA GLU A 240 -30.57 -6.93 -25.03
C GLU A 240 -30.59 -8.32 -25.67
N ASP A 241 -30.14 -9.34 -24.94
CA ASP A 241 -30.58 -10.69 -25.24
C ASP A 241 -32.06 -10.72 -24.86
N ASN A 242 -32.92 -10.44 -25.85
CA ASN A 242 -34.31 -10.82 -25.82
C ASN A 242 -34.36 -12.34 -25.80
N ASN A 243 -34.31 -12.93 -24.60
CA ASN A 243 -34.78 -14.29 -24.41
C ASN A 243 -36.31 -14.24 -24.38
N GLU A 244 -36.92 -14.43 -25.55
CA GLU A 244 -38.19 -15.15 -25.67
C GLU A 244 -38.08 -16.56 -25.07
#